data_AF-A0A090LE48-F1
#
_entry.id   AF-A0A090LE48-F1
#
_cell.length_a   1.000
_cell.length_b   1.000
_cell.length_c   1.000
_cell.angle_alpha   90.00
_cell.angle_beta   90.00
_cell.angle_gamma   90.00
#
_symmetry.space_group_name_H-M   'P 1'
#
loop_
_entity.id
_entity.type
_entity.pdbx_description
1 polymer ?
#
loop_
_entity_poly.entity_id
_entity_poly.type
_entity_poly.pdbx_seq_one_letter_code
_entity_poly.pdbx_strand_id
1 'polypeptide(L)'
;MSVKEEESRIKEILDSLQLLASEGDIPVHAFSMLMKNSNSYIICEQLHHKWLSDALFAEIAAKIIKHLHNMDKRDVALSSGCLALVINDYKNWGNMRKKSRFMFRNSVRALIELYPVYVKIDNCISQSMILPMFHSLHLLIDLDPSEDDIMCLTELMIKFGDLFSELNSVECDKLVIKLRKILCRDDLSFTRKCKYMILQVMDFWTYSWDKTVIPDCLLEFYNENENNNSNNNNNNNNEIKKEEKKNGEVKINICQDKEDILENEIIALLLNNDNQETEL
;
A
#
# COMPACT_ATOMS: atom_id res chain seq x y z
N MET A 1 2.32 -28.10 21.39
CA MET A 1 3.03 -27.50 20.24
C MET A 1 3.91 -26.42 20.83
N SER A 2 5.21 -26.42 20.54
CA SER A 2 6.08 -25.32 20.96
C SER A 2 5.72 -24.04 20.19
N VAL A 3 5.96 -22.86 20.76
CA VAL A 3 5.68 -21.58 20.09
C VAL A 3 6.37 -21.50 18.71
N LYS A 4 7.58 -22.08 18.59
CA LYS A 4 8.33 -22.14 17.33
C LYS A 4 7.70 -23.07 16.29
N GLU A 5 7.14 -24.20 16.71
CA GLU A 5 6.41 -25.10 15.81
C GLU A 5 5.14 -24.43 15.27
N GLU A 6 4.45 -23.67 16.12
CA GLU A 6 3.26 -22.93 15.74
C GLU A 6 3.56 -21.81 14.76
N GLU A 7 4.63 -21.07 15.00
CA GLU A 7 5.14 -20.04 14.10
C GLU A 7 5.49 -20.62 12.72
N SER A 8 6.24 -21.72 12.67
CA SER A 8 6.57 -22.40 11.40
C SER A 8 5.32 -22.85 10.65
N ARG A 9 4.35 -23.45 11.37
CA ARG A 9 3.10 -23.92 10.78
C ARG A 9 2.28 -22.78 10.18
N ILE A 10 2.15 -21.65 10.88
CA ILE A 10 1.43 -20.48 10.36
C ILE A 10 2.17 -19.91 9.16
N LYS A 11 3.49 -19.78 9.24
CA LYS A 11 4.30 -19.29 8.13
C LYS A 11 4.12 -20.14 6.87
N GLU A 12 4.20 -21.46 6.97
CA GLU A 12 3.98 -22.40 5.86
C GLU A 12 2.57 -22.27 5.27
N ILE A 13 1.56 -22.05 6.12
CA ILE A 13 0.18 -21.79 5.69
C ILE A 13 0.11 -20.49 4.87
N LEU A 14 0.71 -19.40 5.36
CA LEU A 14 0.69 -18.11 4.66
C LEU A 14 1.53 -18.13 3.37
N ASP A 15 2.65 -18.85 3.36
CA ASP A 15 3.46 -19.09 2.16
C ASP A 15 2.67 -19.84 1.09
N SER A 16 1.93 -20.88 1.49
CA SER A 16 1.04 -21.63 0.58
C SER A 16 -0.09 -20.77 0.04
N LEU A 17 -0.64 -19.90 0.88
CA LEU A 17 -1.67 -18.92 0.54
C LEU A 17 -1.17 -17.94 -0.53
N GLN A 18 0.05 -17.45 -0.37
CA GLN A 18 0.71 -16.54 -1.31
C GLN A 18 0.97 -17.23 -2.66
N LEU A 19 1.43 -18.48 -2.64
CA LEU A 19 1.62 -19.26 -3.87
C LEU A 19 0.30 -19.46 -4.61
N LEU A 20 -0.76 -19.86 -3.93
CA LEU A 20 -2.08 -20.06 -4.54
C LEU A 20 -2.70 -18.74 -5.03
N ALA A 21 -2.45 -17.63 -4.35
CA ALA A 21 -2.86 -16.30 -4.80
C ALA A 21 -2.31 -15.94 -6.19
N SER A 22 -1.13 -16.48 -6.53
CA SER A 22 -0.53 -16.26 -7.85
C SER A 22 -1.16 -17.12 -8.96
N GLU A 23 -1.92 -18.17 -8.60
CA GLU A 23 -2.52 -19.12 -9.54
C GLU A 23 -4.04 -18.97 -9.70
N GLY A 24 -4.73 -18.23 -8.81
CA GLY A 24 -6.16 -17.97 -8.95
C GLY A 24 -6.89 -17.63 -7.65
N ASP A 25 -8.19 -17.91 -7.61
CA ASP A 25 -9.06 -17.61 -6.47
C ASP A 25 -8.65 -18.38 -5.21
N ILE A 26 -8.34 -17.63 -4.16
CA ILE A 26 -7.78 -18.14 -2.91
C ILE A 26 -8.90 -18.64 -1.99
N PRO A 27 -8.83 -19.88 -1.45
CA PRO A 27 -9.75 -20.36 -0.43
C PRO A 27 -9.38 -19.79 0.96
N VAL A 28 -9.42 -18.46 1.11
CA VAL A 28 -9.07 -17.74 2.37
C VAL A 28 -9.83 -18.31 3.58
N HIS A 29 -11.05 -18.79 3.36
CA HIS A 29 -11.88 -19.44 4.35
C HIS A 29 -11.27 -20.73 4.92
N ALA A 30 -10.72 -21.59 4.07
CA ALA A 30 -10.11 -22.85 4.49
C ALA A 30 -8.87 -22.59 5.36
N PHE A 31 -8.03 -21.65 4.95
CA PHE A 31 -6.83 -21.31 5.70
C PHE A 31 -7.12 -20.57 7.01
N SER A 32 -8.13 -19.70 7.03
CA SER A 32 -8.59 -19.06 8.28
C SER A 32 -9.06 -20.11 9.28
N MET A 33 -9.75 -21.17 8.83
CA MET A 33 -10.15 -22.29 9.71
C MET A 33 -8.94 -23.03 10.30
N LEU A 34 -7.87 -23.22 9.53
CA LEU A 34 -6.64 -23.89 10.02
C LEU A 34 -5.86 -23.05 11.06
N MET A 35 -6.07 -21.74 11.05
CA MET A 35 -5.45 -20.79 11.98
C MET A 35 -6.32 -20.43 13.18
N LYS A 36 -7.62 -20.77 13.18
CA LYS A 36 -8.59 -20.36 14.22
C LYS A 36 -8.14 -20.68 15.65
N ASN A 37 -7.52 -21.85 15.84
CA ASN A 37 -7.11 -22.30 17.18
C ASN A 37 -5.68 -21.87 17.54
N SER A 38 -5.02 -21.09 16.68
CA SER A 38 -3.67 -20.62 16.91
C SER A 38 -3.65 -19.37 17.77
N ASN A 39 -2.50 -19.06 18.37
CA ASN A 39 -2.31 -17.83 19.14
C ASN A 39 -2.41 -16.58 18.25
N SER A 40 -3.38 -15.70 18.55
CA SER A 40 -3.62 -14.45 17.83
C SER A 40 -2.38 -13.57 17.68
N TYR A 41 -1.47 -13.55 18.66
CA TYR A 41 -0.21 -12.81 18.57
C TYR A 41 0.71 -13.35 17.46
N ILE A 42 0.83 -14.68 17.34
CA ILE A 42 1.68 -15.29 16.31
C ILE A 42 1.08 -15.02 14.92
N ILE A 43 -0.25 -15.07 14.80
CA ILE A 43 -0.94 -14.73 13.56
C ILE A 43 -0.68 -13.25 13.20
N CYS A 44 -0.82 -12.31 14.16
CA CYS A 44 -0.53 -10.89 13.94
C CYS A 44 0.87 -10.66 13.36
N GLU A 45 1.90 -11.21 14.00
CA GLU A 45 3.29 -11.02 13.60
C GLU A 45 3.57 -11.62 12.21
N GLN A 46 3.04 -12.81 11.93
CA GLN A 46 3.24 -13.45 10.62
C GLN A 46 2.50 -12.71 9.50
N LEU A 47 1.30 -12.20 9.76
CA LEU A 47 0.59 -11.33 8.81
C LEU A 47 1.37 -10.03 8.56
N HIS A 48 1.92 -9.42 9.62
CA HIS A 48 2.71 -8.19 9.53
C HIS A 48 3.98 -8.38 8.70
N HIS A 49 4.74 -9.43 8.98
CA HIS A 49 5.90 -9.79 8.18
C HIS A 49 5.55 -9.98 6.70
N LYS A 50 4.41 -10.61 6.42
CA LYS A 50 3.97 -10.88 5.05
C LYS A 50 3.50 -9.64 4.31
N TRP A 51 2.63 -8.82 4.89
CA TRP A 51 2.17 -7.62 4.19
C TRP A 51 3.30 -6.61 3.99
N LEU A 52 4.35 -6.59 4.82
CA LEU A 52 5.51 -5.73 4.61
C LEU A 52 6.46 -6.24 3.51
N SER A 53 6.49 -7.56 3.28
CA SER A 53 7.40 -8.20 2.32
C SER A 53 6.78 -8.49 0.95
N ASP A 54 5.46 -8.49 0.84
CA ASP A 54 4.74 -8.72 -0.42
C ASP A 54 3.66 -7.64 -0.64
N ALA A 55 3.75 -6.97 -1.79
CA ALA A 55 2.84 -5.89 -2.18
C ALA A 55 1.39 -6.36 -2.36
N LEU A 56 1.16 -7.63 -2.72
CA LEU A 56 -0.19 -8.17 -2.97
C LEU A 56 -0.84 -8.74 -1.70
N PHE A 57 -0.05 -9.00 -0.66
CA PHE A 57 -0.52 -9.74 0.50
C PHE A 57 -1.41 -8.91 1.45
N ALA A 58 -1.33 -7.58 1.39
CA ALA A 58 -2.14 -6.69 2.21
C ALA A 58 -3.66 -6.97 2.09
N GLU A 59 -4.16 -7.18 0.87
CA GLU A 59 -5.56 -7.53 0.63
C GLU A 59 -5.93 -8.89 1.21
N ILE A 60 -5.03 -9.88 1.08
CA ILE A 60 -5.22 -11.23 1.63
C ILE A 60 -5.29 -11.18 3.16
N ALA A 61 -4.36 -10.44 3.79
CA ALA A 61 -4.35 -10.24 5.23
C ALA A 61 -5.65 -9.60 5.72
N ALA A 62 -6.14 -8.57 5.02
CA ALA A 62 -7.42 -7.93 5.33
C ALA A 62 -8.59 -8.93 5.29
N LYS A 63 -8.64 -9.80 4.29
CA LYS A 63 -9.65 -10.88 4.19
C LYS A 63 -9.54 -11.89 5.34
N ILE A 64 -8.32 -12.30 5.72
CA ILE A 64 -8.07 -13.22 6.84
C ILE A 64 -8.55 -12.61 8.16
N ILE A 65 -8.16 -11.37 8.46
CA ILE A 65 -8.53 -10.66 9.70
C ILE A 65 -10.05 -10.55 9.80
N LYS A 66 -10.71 -10.11 8.72
CA LYS A 66 -12.18 -10.03 8.66
C LYS A 66 -12.83 -11.38 8.93
N HIS A 67 -12.29 -12.46 8.35
CA HIS A 67 -12.86 -13.78 8.52
C HIS A 67 -12.71 -14.25 9.97
N LEU A 68 -11.52 -14.18 10.54
CA LEU A 68 -11.25 -14.65 11.90
C LEU A 68 -12.08 -13.88 12.93
N HIS A 69 -12.19 -12.56 12.77
CA HIS A 69 -13.07 -11.74 13.62
C HIS A 69 -14.55 -12.15 13.50
N ASN A 70 -15.05 -12.46 12.30
CA ASN A 70 -16.44 -12.90 12.13
C ASN A 70 -16.72 -14.28 12.74
N MET A 71 -15.70 -15.12 12.90
CA MET A 71 -15.85 -16.43 13.55
C MET A 71 -15.96 -16.33 15.07
N ASP A 72 -15.28 -15.38 15.68
CA ASP A 72 -15.43 -15.06 17.10
C ASP A 72 -15.35 -13.55 17.34
N LYS A 73 -16.50 -12.89 17.26
CA LYS A 73 -16.61 -11.42 17.40
C LYS A 73 -16.18 -10.90 18.78
N ARG A 74 -16.11 -11.78 19.78
CA ARG A 74 -15.67 -11.40 21.14
C ARG A 74 -14.16 -11.41 21.27
N ASP A 75 -13.46 -12.18 20.43
CA ASP A 75 -12.02 -12.15 20.36
C ASP A 75 -11.56 -10.97 19.50
N VAL A 76 -11.16 -9.91 20.18
CA VAL A 76 -10.62 -8.70 19.55
C VAL A 76 -9.10 -8.72 19.45
N ALA A 77 -8.41 -9.72 20.01
CA ALA A 77 -6.96 -9.70 20.18
C ALA A 77 -6.22 -9.58 18.84
N LEU A 78 -6.63 -10.37 17.84
CA LEU A 78 -6.07 -10.33 16.50
C LEU A 78 -6.31 -8.96 15.84
N SER A 79 -7.55 -8.49 15.81
CA SER A 79 -7.88 -7.18 15.20
C SER A 79 -7.20 -6.02 15.92
N SER A 80 -7.12 -6.01 17.25
CA SER A 80 -6.41 -4.97 17.98
C SER A 80 -4.91 -5.02 17.73
N GLY A 81 -4.33 -6.23 17.64
CA GLY A 81 -2.91 -6.42 17.37
C GLY A 81 -2.51 -5.94 15.97
N CYS A 82 -3.27 -6.34 14.95
CA CYS A 82 -3.04 -5.87 13.58
C CYS A 82 -3.21 -4.36 13.44
N LEU A 83 -4.19 -3.76 14.12
CA LEU A 83 -4.37 -2.30 14.12
C LEU A 83 -3.17 -1.61 14.75
N ALA A 84 -2.72 -2.10 15.91
CA ALA A 84 -1.55 -1.54 16.60
C ALA A 84 -0.29 -1.58 15.73
N LEU A 85 -0.06 -2.70 15.03
CA LEU A 85 1.09 -2.86 14.12
C LEU A 85 1.03 -1.87 12.95
N VAL A 86 -0.13 -1.71 12.30
CA VAL A 86 -0.29 -0.80 11.15
C VAL A 86 -0.16 0.66 11.56
N ILE A 87 -0.72 1.05 12.71
CA ILE A 87 -0.53 2.40 13.25
C ILE A 87 0.94 2.63 13.67
N ASN A 88 1.61 1.60 14.18
CA ASN A 88 3.03 1.66 14.50
C ASN A 88 3.90 1.79 13.24
N ASP A 89 3.57 1.10 12.16
CA ASP A 89 4.23 1.24 10.86
C ASP A 89 4.09 2.67 10.33
N TYR A 90 2.88 3.24 10.42
CA TYR A 90 2.64 4.65 10.10
C TYR A 90 3.49 5.58 10.98
N LYS A 91 3.48 5.43 12.31
CA LYS A 91 4.29 6.29 13.20
C LYS A 91 5.79 6.24 12.88
N ASN A 92 6.27 5.10 12.39
CA ASN A 92 7.67 4.88 12.05
C ASN A 92 7.98 5.03 10.54
N TRP A 93 7.10 5.70 9.78
CA TRP A 93 7.19 5.81 8.32
C TRP A 93 8.56 6.29 7.82
N GLY A 94 9.18 7.27 8.49
CA GLY A 94 10.46 7.87 8.06
C GLY A 94 11.60 6.87 8.13
N ASN A 95 11.69 6.14 9.25
CA ASN A 95 12.68 5.07 9.44
C ASN A 95 12.43 3.91 8.47
N MET A 96 11.17 3.55 8.24
CA MET A 96 10.80 2.49 7.31
C MET A 96 11.20 2.85 5.88
N ARG A 97 10.86 4.07 5.42
CA ARG A 97 11.20 4.56 4.08
C ARG A 97 12.70 4.64 3.85
N LYS A 98 13.47 5.12 4.85
CA LYS A 98 14.93 5.19 4.80
C LYS A 98 15.57 3.79 4.67
N LYS A 99 15.03 2.79 5.38
CA LYS A 99 15.50 1.40 5.29
C LYS A 99 15.09 0.72 3.98
N SER A 100 13.84 0.90 3.57
CA SER A 100 13.28 0.30 2.36
C SER A 100 12.04 1.07 1.90
N ARG A 101 12.15 1.75 0.74
CA ARG A 101 11.00 2.39 0.09
C ARG A 101 9.91 1.36 -0.27
N PHE A 102 10.30 0.13 -0.63
CA PHE A 102 9.36 -0.96 -0.90
C PHE A 102 8.52 -1.32 0.33
N MET A 103 9.16 -1.49 1.48
CA MET A 103 8.47 -1.78 2.75
C MET A 103 7.52 -0.66 3.14
N PHE A 104 7.94 0.60 2.94
CA PHE A 104 7.07 1.75 3.16
C PHE A 104 5.83 1.73 2.25
N ARG A 105 5.98 1.52 0.94
CA ARG A 105 4.83 1.40 0.03
C ARG A 105 3.87 0.30 0.48
N ASN A 106 4.41 -0.83 0.93
CA ASN A 106 3.60 -1.94 1.41
C ASN A 106 2.86 -1.64 2.71
N SER A 107 3.46 -0.88 3.63
CA SER A 107 2.74 -0.44 4.84
C SER A 107 1.62 0.55 4.51
N VAL A 108 1.81 1.43 3.51
CA VAL A 108 0.72 2.29 3.00
C VAL A 108 -0.41 1.45 2.40
N ARG A 109 -0.10 0.43 1.58
CA ARG A 109 -1.10 -0.51 1.07
C ARG A 109 -1.85 -1.21 2.20
N ALA A 110 -1.14 -1.75 3.18
CA ALA A 110 -1.75 -2.43 4.33
C ALA A 110 -2.69 -1.50 5.11
N LEU A 111 -2.28 -0.25 5.37
CA LEU A 111 -3.09 0.75 6.05
C LEU A 111 -4.43 0.99 5.34
N ILE A 112 -4.40 1.10 4.00
CA ILE A 112 -5.60 1.36 3.19
C ILE A 112 -6.47 0.11 3.02
N GLU A 113 -5.88 -1.05 2.72
CA GLU A 113 -6.59 -2.33 2.55
C GLU A 113 -7.32 -2.76 3.84
N LEU A 114 -6.76 -2.42 4.99
CA LEU A 114 -7.35 -2.75 6.28
C LEU A 114 -8.50 -1.82 6.66
N TYR A 115 -8.53 -0.58 6.16
CA TYR A 115 -9.56 0.38 6.55
C TYR A 115 -11.00 -0.12 6.33
N PRO A 116 -11.38 -0.65 5.15
CA PRO A 116 -12.73 -1.21 4.94
C PRO A 116 -13.06 -2.40 5.85
N VAL A 117 -12.04 -3.11 6.34
CA VAL A 117 -12.22 -4.17 7.33
C VAL A 117 -12.55 -3.58 8.70
N TYR A 118 -11.78 -2.57 9.14
CA TYR A 118 -12.04 -1.91 10.42
C TYR A 118 -13.37 -1.16 10.45
N VAL A 119 -13.82 -0.56 9.35
CA VAL A 119 -15.17 0.03 9.27
C VAL A 119 -16.26 -1.01 9.63
N LYS A 120 -16.05 -2.28 9.25
CA LYS A 120 -16.99 -3.38 9.53
C LYS A 120 -16.84 -3.97 10.93
N ILE A 121 -15.66 -3.86 11.53
CA ILE A 121 -15.38 -4.31 12.90
C ILE A 121 -15.90 -3.25 13.89
N ASP A 122 -15.43 -2.02 13.75
CA ASP A 122 -15.78 -0.87 14.58
C ASP A 122 -15.54 0.43 13.81
N ASN A 123 -16.63 1.10 13.43
CA ASN A 123 -16.60 2.35 12.67
C ASN A 123 -15.99 3.52 13.46
N CYS A 124 -16.05 3.53 14.79
CA CYS A 124 -15.44 4.59 15.59
C CYS A 124 -13.92 4.46 15.57
N ILE A 125 -13.41 3.24 15.72
CA ILE A 125 -11.98 2.96 15.67
C ILE A 125 -11.43 3.24 14.26
N SER A 126 -12.15 2.88 13.20
CA SER A 126 -11.69 3.11 11.82
C SER A 126 -11.46 4.59 11.51
N GLN A 127 -12.20 5.52 12.12
CA GLN A 127 -11.97 6.96 11.93
C GLN A 127 -10.53 7.39 12.26
N SER A 128 -9.90 6.72 13.24
CA SER A 128 -8.51 7.02 13.61
C SER A 128 -7.49 6.72 12.52
N MET A 129 -7.86 5.94 11.49
CA MET A 129 -7.01 5.58 10.35
C MET A 129 -7.08 6.59 9.20
N ILE A 130 -8.12 7.42 9.13
CA ILE A 130 -8.36 8.33 7.99
C ILE A 130 -7.19 9.31 7.81
N LEU A 131 -6.78 9.98 8.89
CA LEU A 131 -5.62 10.90 8.84
C LEU A 131 -4.32 10.17 8.45
N PRO A 132 -3.94 9.04 9.10
CA PRO A 132 -2.81 8.21 8.65
C PRO A 132 -2.85 7.84 7.16
N MET A 133 -4.03 7.49 6.62
CA MET A 133 -4.18 7.10 5.22
C MET A 133 -3.83 8.26 4.29
N PHE A 134 -4.49 9.41 4.44
CA PHE A 134 -4.24 10.57 3.57
C PHE A 134 -2.83 11.12 3.72
N HIS A 135 -2.30 11.18 4.95
CA HIS A 135 -0.93 11.60 5.16
C HIS A 135 0.06 10.65 4.47
N SER A 136 -0.13 9.33 4.58
CA SER A 136 0.71 8.34 3.91
C SER A 136 0.66 8.46 2.37
N LEU A 137 -0.51 8.76 1.80
CA LEU A 137 -0.65 9.03 0.36
C LEU A 137 0.13 10.28 -0.05
N HIS A 138 0.13 11.34 0.76
CA HIS A 138 0.94 12.52 0.51
C HIS A 138 2.44 12.25 0.60
N LEU A 139 2.87 11.43 1.57
CA LEU A 139 4.27 11.04 1.71
C LEU A 139 4.81 10.27 0.49
N LEU A 140 3.95 9.56 -0.26
CA LEU A 140 4.34 8.89 -1.51
C LEU A 140 4.69 9.87 -2.63
N ILE A 141 4.21 11.12 -2.58
CA ILE A 141 4.36 12.10 -3.68
C ILE A 141 5.24 13.31 -3.32
N ASP A 142 5.32 13.69 -2.04
CA ASP A 142 5.99 14.93 -1.63
C ASP A 142 7.51 14.80 -1.40
N LEU A 143 8.00 13.61 -1.05
CA LEU A 143 9.36 13.41 -0.52
C LEU A 143 10.35 12.82 -1.53
N ASP A 144 10.57 13.47 -2.67
CA ASP A 144 11.40 12.91 -3.76
C ASP A 144 10.87 11.52 -4.21
N PRO A 145 9.71 11.50 -4.88
CA PRO A 145 9.02 10.26 -5.20
C PRO A 145 9.76 9.51 -6.31
N SER A 146 9.99 8.21 -6.09
CA SER A 146 10.37 7.31 -7.18
C SER A 146 9.15 6.95 -8.03
N GLU A 147 9.37 6.44 -9.25
CA GLU A 147 8.28 5.97 -10.10
C GLU A 147 7.40 4.92 -9.41
N ASP A 148 7.98 3.98 -8.65
CA ASP A 148 7.23 3.00 -7.88
C ASP A 148 6.35 3.62 -6.78
N ASP A 149 6.75 4.76 -6.22
CA ASP A 149 5.96 5.48 -5.20
C ASP A 149 4.72 6.10 -5.86
N ILE A 150 4.89 6.69 -7.06
CA ILE A 150 3.80 7.22 -7.87
C ILE A 150 2.87 6.11 -8.36
N MET A 151 3.42 4.98 -8.82
CA MET A 151 2.61 3.82 -9.21
C MET A 151 1.80 3.29 -8.02
N CYS A 152 2.39 3.19 -6.83
CA CYS A 152 1.66 2.79 -5.62
C CYS A 152 0.51 3.76 -5.30
N LEU A 153 0.77 5.07 -5.34
CA LEU A 153 -0.27 6.08 -5.11
C LEU A 153 -1.40 5.96 -6.13
N THR A 154 -1.07 5.90 -7.42
CA THR A 154 -2.07 5.81 -8.49
C THR A 154 -2.88 4.52 -8.43
N GLU A 155 -2.25 3.38 -8.14
CA GLU A 155 -2.92 2.09 -7.91
C GLU A 155 -3.98 2.21 -6.79
N LEU A 156 -3.60 2.79 -5.66
CA LEU A 156 -4.50 3.00 -4.53
C LEU A 156 -5.64 3.97 -4.86
N MET A 157 -5.36 5.05 -5.59
CA MET A 157 -6.39 6.02 -6.02
C MET A 157 -7.33 5.47 -7.09
N ILE A 158 -6.87 4.55 -7.94
CA ILE A 158 -7.73 3.85 -8.91
C ILE A 158 -8.64 2.88 -8.17
N LYS A 159 -8.10 2.13 -7.20
CA LYS A 159 -8.82 1.08 -6.48
C LYS A 159 -9.80 1.61 -5.42
N PHE A 160 -9.42 2.65 -4.68
CA PHE A 160 -10.14 3.17 -3.51
C PHE A 160 -10.56 4.63 -3.65
N GLY A 161 -10.53 5.20 -4.85
CA GLY A 161 -10.78 6.63 -5.03
C GLY A 161 -12.21 7.08 -4.70
N ASP A 162 -13.20 6.21 -4.93
CA ASP A 162 -14.58 6.41 -4.48
C ASP A 162 -14.65 6.55 -2.96
N LEU A 163 -14.04 5.60 -2.25
CA LEU A 163 -13.92 5.62 -0.80
C LEU A 163 -13.19 6.87 -0.29
N PHE A 164 -12.07 7.24 -0.91
CA PHE A 164 -11.33 8.43 -0.50
C PHE A 164 -12.14 9.71 -0.70
N SER A 165 -12.88 9.80 -1.81
CA SER A 165 -13.74 10.95 -2.11
C SER A 165 -14.84 11.12 -1.06
N GLU A 166 -15.45 10.01 -0.63
CA GLU A 166 -16.46 10.00 0.44
C GLU A 166 -15.88 10.43 1.81
N LEU A 167 -14.65 10.02 2.11
CA LEU A 167 -14.01 10.34 3.39
C LEU A 167 -13.50 11.77 3.44
N ASN A 168 -12.82 12.22 2.38
CA ASN A 168 -12.25 13.57 2.29
C ASN A 168 -11.90 13.95 0.85
N SER A 169 -12.88 14.45 0.10
CA SER A 169 -12.70 14.93 -1.27
C SER A 169 -11.62 16.03 -1.42
N VAL A 170 -11.43 16.88 -0.40
CA VAL A 170 -10.43 17.96 -0.44
C VAL A 170 -9.01 17.40 -0.46
N GLU A 171 -8.72 16.31 0.26
CA GLU A 171 -7.42 15.65 0.20
C GLU A 171 -7.22 14.93 -1.14
N CYS A 172 -8.28 14.34 -1.72
CA CYS A 172 -8.24 13.80 -3.07
C CYS A 172 -7.87 14.87 -4.10
N ASP A 173 -8.50 16.05 -4.04
CA ASP A 173 -8.19 17.17 -4.94
C ASP A 173 -6.71 17.56 -4.86
N LYS A 174 -6.16 17.66 -3.64
CA LYS A 174 -4.74 17.96 -3.42
C LYS A 174 -3.84 16.90 -4.06
N LEU A 175 -4.13 15.60 -3.87
CA LEU A 175 -3.37 14.51 -4.46
C LEU A 175 -3.42 14.55 -6.00
N VAL A 176 -4.59 14.75 -6.58
CA VAL A 176 -4.77 14.82 -8.05
C VAL A 176 -4.03 16.02 -8.64
N ILE A 177 -4.08 17.19 -7.99
CA ILE A 177 -3.31 18.35 -8.44
C ILE A 177 -1.80 18.10 -8.36
N LYS A 178 -1.31 17.40 -7.32
CA LYS A 178 0.10 16.99 -7.24
C LYS A 178 0.49 16.03 -8.37
N LEU A 179 -0.34 15.03 -8.65
CA LEU A 179 -0.14 14.09 -9.77
C LEU A 179 -0.10 14.82 -11.13
N ARG A 180 -1.00 15.78 -11.36
CA ARG A 180 -0.99 16.65 -12.56
C ARG A 180 0.31 17.42 -12.69
N LYS A 181 0.77 18.06 -11.61
CA LYS A 181 2.04 18.79 -11.59
C LYS A 181 3.20 17.86 -11.94
N ILE A 182 3.22 16.65 -11.40
CA ILE A 182 4.24 15.64 -11.69
C ILE A 182 4.20 15.18 -13.15
N LEU A 183 3.01 15.01 -13.74
CA LEU A 183 2.90 14.62 -15.15
C LEU A 183 3.45 15.70 -16.09
N CYS A 184 3.32 16.98 -15.72
CA CYS A 184 3.80 18.12 -16.49
C CYS A 184 5.26 18.49 -16.21
N ARG A 185 5.98 17.72 -15.38
CA ARG A 185 7.40 17.95 -15.09
C ARG A 185 8.28 17.34 -16.18
N ASP A 186 9.16 18.17 -16.73
CA ASP A 186 10.12 17.73 -17.76
C ASP A 186 11.35 17.02 -17.16
N ASP A 187 11.60 17.19 -15.86
CA ASP A 187 12.77 16.65 -15.17
C ASP A 187 12.61 15.20 -14.70
N LEU A 188 11.42 14.62 -14.84
CA LEU A 188 11.11 13.26 -14.43
C LEU A 188 10.74 12.38 -15.64
N SER A 189 11.53 11.34 -15.89
CA SER A 189 11.26 10.38 -16.96
C SER A 189 10.42 9.21 -16.44
N PHE A 190 9.09 9.32 -16.51
CA PHE A 190 8.18 8.21 -16.20
C PHE A 190 7.97 7.27 -17.39
N THR A 191 7.82 5.97 -17.10
CA THR A 191 7.39 5.00 -18.10
C THR A 191 6.00 5.32 -18.63
N ARG A 192 5.67 4.75 -19.79
CA ARG A 192 4.32 4.83 -20.36
C ARG A 192 3.26 4.32 -19.38
N LYS A 193 3.57 3.27 -18.61
CA LYS A 193 2.65 2.68 -17.64
C LYS A 193 2.33 3.67 -16.52
N CYS A 194 3.34 4.28 -15.91
CA CYS A 194 3.13 5.26 -14.85
C CYS A 194 2.32 6.47 -15.34
N LYS A 195 2.68 7.04 -16.51
CA LYS A 195 1.91 8.16 -17.12
C LYS A 195 0.45 7.79 -17.38
N TYR A 196 0.22 6.58 -17.87
CA TYR A 196 -1.12 6.05 -18.10
C TYR A 196 -1.94 5.94 -16.81
N MET A 197 -1.36 5.40 -15.73
CA MET A 197 -2.05 5.31 -14.44
C MET A 197 -2.36 6.69 -13.85
N ILE A 198 -1.47 7.67 -14.01
CA ILE A 198 -1.73 9.06 -13.61
C ILE A 198 -2.94 9.63 -14.36
N LEU A 199 -2.99 9.44 -15.68
CA LEU A 199 -4.12 9.88 -16.51
C LEU A 199 -5.43 9.21 -16.08
N GLN A 200 -5.40 7.90 -15.79
CA GLN A 200 -6.56 7.16 -15.29
C GLN A 200 -7.11 7.75 -14.00
N VAL A 201 -6.24 8.09 -13.03
CA VAL A 201 -6.66 8.76 -11.79
C VAL A 201 -7.32 10.11 -12.08
N MET A 202 -6.76 10.90 -13.01
CA MET A 202 -7.29 12.21 -13.38
C MET A 202 -8.67 12.12 -14.03
N ASP A 203 -8.88 11.14 -14.90
CA ASP A 203 -10.17 10.91 -15.55
C ASP A 203 -11.20 10.42 -14.53
N PHE A 204 -10.84 9.44 -13.68
CA PHE A 204 -11.73 8.95 -12.63
C PHE A 204 -12.11 10.07 -11.67
N TRP A 205 -11.15 10.90 -11.24
CA TRP A 205 -11.42 12.10 -10.42
C TRP A 205 -12.40 13.07 -11.07
N THR A 206 -12.26 13.30 -12.39
CA THR A 206 -13.13 14.23 -13.14
C THR A 206 -14.61 13.83 -13.05
N TYR A 207 -14.87 12.53 -12.94
CA TYR A 207 -16.21 11.97 -12.78
C TYR A 207 -16.47 11.46 -11.35
N SER A 208 -15.74 11.98 -10.36
CA SER A 208 -15.90 11.67 -8.93
C SER A 208 -15.83 10.16 -8.61
N TRP A 209 -15.05 9.41 -9.39
CA TRP A 209 -14.94 7.95 -9.33
C TRP A 209 -16.25 7.18 -9.51
N ASP A 210 -17.31 7.85 -9.99
CA ASP A 210 -18.59 7.22 -10.27
C ASP A 210 -18.56 6.51 -11.62
N LYS A 211 -18.41 5.18 -11.58
CA LYS A 211 -18.37 4.32 -12.77
C LYS A 211 -19.62 4.40 -13.64
N THR A 212 -20.74 4.89 -13.11
CA THR A 212 -21.99 5.04 -13.89
C THR A 212 -22.00 6.31 -14.75
N VAL A 213 -21.14 7.28 -14.42
CA VAL A 213 -21.05 8.57 -15.09
C VAL A 213 -19.84 8.64 -16.03
N ILE A 214 -18.80 7.84 -15.77
CA ILE A 214 -17.62 7.77 -16.64
C ILE A 214 -18.03 7.31 -18.05
N PRO A 215 -17.64 8.04 -19.12
CA PRO A 215 -17.90 7.63 -20.50
C PRO A 215 -17.36 6.23 -20.82
N ASP A 216 -18.17 5.42 -21.51
CA ASP A 216 -17.82 4.04 -21.90
C ASP A 216 -16.49 3.97 -22.66
N CYS A 217 -16.19 4.95 -23.53
CA CYS A 217 -14.94 4.98 -24.29
C CYS A 217 -13.70 5.09 -23.40
N LEU A 218 -13.80 5.74 -22.23
CA LEU A 218 -12.71 5.79 -21.26
C LEU A 218 -12.59 4.46 -20.53
N LEU A 219 -13.71 3.85 -20.12
CA LEU A 219 -13.70 2.53 -19.49
C LEU A 219 -13.10 1.47 -20.42
N GLU A 220 -13.49 1.47 -21.69
CA GLU A 220 -12.92 0.60 -22.73
C GLU A 220 -11.42 0.83 -22.89
N PHE A 221 -10.99 2.09 -23.05
CA PHE A 221 -9.57 2.44 -23.13
C PHE A 221 -8.77 1.89 -21.94
N TYR A 222 -9.33 1.99 -20.73
CA TYR A 222 -8.64 1.52 -19.54
C TYR A 222 -8.60 -0.01 -19.41
N ASN A 223 -9.68 -0.69 -19.81
CA ASN A 223 -9.81 -2.15 -19.77
C ASN A 223 -8.96 -2.87 -20.85
N GLU A 224 -8.85 -2.29 -22.05
CA GLU A 224 -8.06 -2.87 -23.15
C GLU A 224 -6.58 -3.00 -22.77
N ASN A 225 -6.04 -2.03 -22.04
CA ASN A 225 -4.63 -2.01 -21.66
C ASN A 225 -4.33 -2.99 -20.51
N GLU A 226 -5.29 -3.23 -19.60
CA GLU A 226 -5.17 -4.28 -18.57
C GLU A 226 -5.12 -5.68 -19.22
N ASN A 227 -5.95 -5.92 -20.23
CA ASN A 227 -5.98 -7.17 -20.98
C ASN A 227 -4.70 -7.40 -21.81
N ASN A 228 -4.17 -6.35 -22.45
CA ASN A 228 -2.94 -6.43 -23.24
C ASN A 228 -1.70 -6.70 -22.36
N ASN A 229 -1.65 -6.14 -21.15
CA ASN A 229 -0.57 -6.44 -20.19
C ASN A 229 -0.66 -7.87 -19.64
N SER A 230 -1.88 -8.38 -19.41
CA SER A 230 -2.11 -9.75 -18.92
C SER A 230 -1.69 -10.80 -19.95
N ASN A 231 -1.95 -10.54 -21.24
CA ASN A 231 -1.53 -11.42 -22.34
C ASN A 231 -0.01 -11.40 -22.59
N ASN A 232 0.66 -10.26 -22.39
CA ASN A 232 2.12 -10.17 -22.52
C ASN A 232 2.87 -10.90 -21.41
N ASN A 233 2.35 -10.93 -20.18
CA ASN A 233 2.95 -11.70 -19.08
C ASN A 233 2.92 -13.22 -19.34
N ASN A 234 1.87 -13.73 -20.01
CA ASN A 234 1.80 -15.13 -20.41
C ASN A 234 2.79 -15.50 -21.53
N ASN A 235 3.12 -14.56 -22.42
CA ASN A 235 4.11 -14.79 -23.48
C ASN A 235 5.56 -14.65 -22.99
N ASN A 236 5.84 -13.75 -22.04
CA ASN A 236 7.19 -13.55 -21.49
C ASN A 236 7.68 -14.74 -20.64
N ASN A 237 6.79 -15.52 -20.03
CA ASN A 237 7.16 -16.77 -19.34
C ASN A 237 7.76 -17.84 -20.27
N ASN A 238 7.58 -17.72 -21.59
CA ASN A 238 8.19 -18.61 -22.58
C ASN A 238 9.55 -18.11 -23.11
N GLU A 239 9.87 -16.82 -22.96
CA GLU A 239 11.12 -16.23 -23.47
C GLU A 239 12.25 -16.16 -22.43
N ILE A 240 11.92 -16.10 -21.13
CA ILE A 240 12.91 -16.04 -20.03
C ILE A 240 13.76 -17.32 -19.90
N LYS A 241 13.36 -18.45 -20.52
CA LYS A 241 14.20 -19.66 -20.59
C LYS A 241 15.37 -19.59 -21.60
N LYS A 242 15.53 -18.50 -22.36
CA LYS A 242 16.56 -18.42 -23.43
C LYS A 242 17.67 -17.38 -23.26
N GLU A 243 17.59 -16.45 -22.30
CA GLU A 243 18.57 -15.35 -22.22
C GLU A 243 19.45 -15.31 -20.95
N GLU A 244 19.45 -16.34 -20.11
CA GLU A 244 20.51 -16.54 -19.11
C GLU A 244 21.80 -17.04 -19.78
N LYS A 245 22.46 -16.17 -20.56
CA LYS A 245 23.87 -16.26 -20.95
C LYS A 245 24.27 -14.99 -21.72
N LYS A 246 24.60 -13.91 -20.99
CA LYS A 246 25.75 -13.02 -21.24
C LYS A 246 25.68 -11.74 -20.40
N ASN A 247 26.72 -11.57 -19.56
CA ASN A 247 27.43 -10.34 -19.16
C ASN A 247 26.59 -9.18 -18.57
N GLY A 248 27.02 -8.43 -17.55
CA GLY A 248 28.34 -8.16 -17.01
C GLY A 248 28.26 -6.75 -16.37
N GLU A 249 28.91 -6.59 -15.23
CA GLU A 249 28.92 -5.46 -14.28
C GLU A 249 28.96 -4.04 -14.88
N VAL A 250 28.21 -3.09 -14.26
CA VAL A 250 28.54 -1.65 -14.28
C VAL A 250 28.27 -1.01 -12.90
N LYS A 251 29.22 -0.14 -12.51
CA LYS A 251 29.47 0.47 -11.19
C LYS A 251 28.51 1.61 -10.82
N ILE A 252 28.33 1.75 -9.51
CA ILE A 252 27.61 2.81 -8.77
C ILE A 252 28.51 4.04 -8.61
N ASN A 253 27.93 5.25 -8.66
CA ASN A 253 28.55 6.47 -8.11
C ASN A 253 27.49 7.31 -7.37
N ILE A 254 27.77 7.63 -6.10
CA ILE A 254 26.90 8.35 -5.15
C ILE A 254 27.35 9.81 -5.09
N CYS A 255 26.42 10.76 -4.93
CA CYS A 255 26.73 12.14 -4.57
C CYS A 255 25.78 12.56 -3.42
N GLN A 256 26.37 12.98 -2.29
CA GLN A 256 25.78 12.84 -0.94
C GLN A 256 25.49 14.18 -0.23
N ASP A 257 25.54 15.31 -0.93
CA ASP A 257 25.71 16.61 -0.25
C ASP A 257 24.43 17.47 -0.13
N LYS A 258 23.24 16.87 -0.08
CA LYS A 258 21.98 17.65 0.02
C LYS A 258 21.03 17.28 1.17
N GLU A 259 21.29 16.21 1.91
CA GLU A 259 20.43 15.79 3.04
C GLU A 259 20.64 16.62 4.31
N ASP A 260 21.85 17.13 4.56
CA ASP A 260 22.19 17.82 5.82
C ASP A 260 21.58 19.23 5.95
N ILE A 261 21.09 19.84 4.87
CA ILE A 261 20.54 21.21 4.91
C ILE A 261 19.06 21.20 5.32
N LEU A 262 18.30 20.16 4.94
CA LEU A 262 16.87 20.04 5.24
C LEU A 262 16.60 19.54 6.67
N GLU A 263 17.49 18.71 7.22
CA GLU A 263 17.35 18.21 8.60
C GLU A 263 17.51 19.35 9.63
N ASN A 264 18.36 20.33 9.33
CA ASN A 264 18.59 21.50 10.17
C ASN A 264 17.45 22.54 10.10
N GLU A 265 16.78 22.70 8.96
CA GLU A 265 15.59 23.58 8.85
C GLU A 265 14.36 23.00 9.56
N ILE A 266 14.18 21.68 9.56
CA ILE A 266 13.06 21.02 10.25
C ILE A 266 13.24 21.07 11.78
N ILE A 267 14.47 20.88 12.29
CA ILE A 267 14.76 21.02 13.72
C ILE A 267 14.54 22.46 14.20
N ALA A 268 14.88 23.47 13.38
CA ALA A 268 14.62 24.87 13.70
C ALA A 268 13.12 25.22 13.72
N LEU A 269 12.31 24.60 12.86
CA LEU A 269 10.86 24.79 12.85
C LEU A 269 10.16 24.09 14.03
N LEU A 270 10.68 22.94 14.46
CA LEU A 270 10.14 22.22 15.63
C LEU A 270 10.48 22.91 16.96
N LEU A 271 11.67 23.50 17.08
CA LEU A 271 12.09 24.20 18.30
C LEU A 271 11.47 25.61 18.46
N ASN A 272 11.01 26.23 17.37
CA ASN A 272 10.37 27.55 17.43
C ASN A 272 8.87 27.50 17.78
N ASN A 273 8.22 26.33 17.65
CA ASN A 273 6.80 26.17 18.00
C ASN A 273 6.55 25.97 19.50
N ASP A 274 7.56 25.57 20.29
CA ASP A 274 7.41 25.38 21.74
C ASP A 274 7.47 26.70 22.54
N ASN A 275 7.76 27.84 21.90
CA ASN A 275 7.89 29.15 22.57
C ASN A 275 6.70 30.11 22.31
N GLN A 276 5.58 29.66 21.73
CA GLN A 276 4.40 30.52 21.51
C GLN A 276 3.16 30.16 22.33
N GLU A 277 3.21 29.15 23.21
CA GLU A 277 2.15 28.88 24.20
C GLU A 277 2.50 29.33 25.61
N THR A 278 3.03 30.55 25.76
CA THR A 278 2.94 31.30 27.01
C THR A 278 3.03 32.79 26.69
N GLU A 279 1.88 33.43 26.44
CA GLU A 279 1.53 34.76 26.93
C GLU A 279 0.15 35.18 26.41
N LEU A 280 -0.78 35.35 27.37
CA LEU A 280 -2.09 36.04 27.34
C LEU A 280 -3.30 35.33 26.70
#